data_AF-A0A967K3K4-F1
#
_entry.id   AF-A0A967K3K4-F1
#
_cell.length_a   1.000
_cell.length_b   1.000
_cell.length_c   1.000
_cell.angle_alpha   90.00
_cell.angle_beta   90.00
_cell.angle_gamma   90.00
#
_symmetry.space_group_name_H-M   'P 1'
#
loop_
_entity.id
_entity.type
_entity.pdbx_description
1 polymer ?
#
loop_
_entity_poly.entity_id
_entity_poly.type
_entity_poly.pdbx_seq_one_letter_code
_entity_poly.pdbx_strand_id
1 'polypeptide(L)'
;MRKNFKIILTALAALSLLILTFAIYSCCEDCPIGPVQSRPYKGWLYATNIQNNWVYKIDTEIDSLVDSINSGIDPSYTPGSIDVSQDGHYLAVPYYSIPLNDKFVRIYDAQSLEIIIDIADYFFPIFITGENILLAIRNGVHIYSLPDFTLLSSDSIGPSLFPVLYEKKHLVYILSMVGYTNTDSTFLYAYDYKQRKKVGQWFFSDSKDSL
;
A
#
# COMPACT_ATOMS: atom_id res chain seq x y z
N MET A 1 50.16 39.23 4.97
CA MET A 1 49.70 37.94 4.40
C MET A 1 48.98 37.01 5.40
N ARG A 2 49.42 36.84 6.66
CA ARG A 2 48.79 35.92 7.62
C ARG A 2 47.30 36.17 7.96
N LYS A 3 46.83 37.43 7.96
CA LYS A 3 45.41 37.74 8.28
C LYS A 3 44.44 37.25 7.19
N ASN A 4 44.82 37.38 5.92
CA ASN A 4 43.96 36.97 4.80
C ASN A 4 43.85 35.45 4.70
N PHE A 5 44.91 34.71 5.07
CA PHE A 5 44.91 33.25 5.07
C PHE A 5 43.90 32.67 6.07
N LYS A 6 43.78 33.25 7.27
CA LYS A 6 42.78 32.81 8.25
C LYS A 6 41.37 33.02 7.72
N ILE A 7 41.07 34.19 7.15
CA ILE A 7 39.74 34.50 6.61
C ILE A 7 39.36 33.53 5.48
N ILE A 8 40.30 33.25 4.57
CA ILE A 8 40.09 32.31 3.47
C ILE A 8 39.84 30.89 4.00
N LEU A 9 40.61 30.44 5.00
CA LEU A 9 40.45 29.11 5.59
C LEU A 9 39.10 28.97 6.31
N THR A 10 38.65 29.98 7.06
CA THR A 10 37.35 29.94 7.73
C THR A 10 36.19 29.93 6.73
N ALA A 11 36.31 30.70 5.64
CA ALA A 11 35.30 30.74 4.58
C ALA A 11 35.19 29.38 3.86
N LEU A 12 36.32 28.74 3.56
CA LEU A 12 36.37 27.40 2.98
C LEU A 12 35.75 26.36 3.94
N ALA A 13 36.09 26.39 5.23
CA ALA A 13 35.52 25.46 6.20
C ALA A 13 33.99 25.63 6.33
N ALA A 14 33.50 26.87 6.34
CA ALA A 14 32.06 27.16 6.38
C ALA A 14 31.34 26.69 5.10
N LEU A 15 31.95 26.90 3.93
CA LEU A 15 31.40 26.43 2.65
C LEU A 15 31.36 24.90 2.58
N SER A 16 32.42 24.21 3.04
CA SER A 16 32.45 22.75 3.13
C SER A 16 31.38 22.21 4.06
N LEU A 17 31.18 22.86 5.22
CA LEU A 17 30.14 22.48 6.16
C LEU A 17 28.74 22.69 5.54
N LEU A 18 28.53 23.80 4.84
CA LEU A 18 27.28 24.09 4.13
C LEU A 18 26.96 23.02 3.08
N ILE A 19 27.94 22.69 2.21
CA ILE A 19 27.80 21.64 1.20
C ILE A 19 27.51 20.29 1.84
N LEU A 20 28.18 19.96 2.94
CA LEU A 20 27.94 18.71 3.69
C LEU A 20 26.54 18.68 4.30
N THR A 21 26.07 19.79 4.89
CA THR A 21 24.69 19.88 5.40
C THR A 21 23.65 19.75 4.30
N PHE A 22 23.87 20.36 3.13
CA PHE A 22 22.97 20.18 1.98
C PHE A 22 23.00 18.76 1.45
N ALA A 23 24.17 18.13 1.34
CA ALA A 23 24.28 16.74 0.91
C ALA A 23 23.53 15.80 1.87
N ILE A 24 23.69 15.97 3.19
CA ILE A 24 23.04 15.12 4.19
C ILE A 24 21.53 15.37 4.28
N TYR A 25 21.07 16.63 4.24
CA TYR A 25 19.64 16.95 4.29
C TYR A 25 18.92 16.59 2.98
N SER A 26 19.58 16.73 1.82
CA SER A 26 18.96 16.36 0.53
C SER A 26 18.77 14.85 0.35
N CYS A 27 19.46 14.02 1.14
CA CYS A 27 19.33 12.57 1.02
C CYS A 27 18.09 11.98 1.70
N CYS A 28 17.29 12.75 2.44
CA CYS A 28 16.31 12.16 3.37
C CYS A 28 14.90 12.77 3.43
N GLU A 29 14.62 13.91 2.78
CA GLU A 29 13.25 14.44 2.76
C GLU A 29 12.30 13.62 1.86
N ASP A 30 12.86 12.91 0.87
CA ASP A 30 12.11 12.10 -0.10
C ASP A 30 12.30 10.58 0.10
N CYS A 31 12.78 10.14 1.25
CA CYS A 31 12.88 8.70 1.50
C CYS A 31 11.48 8.08 1.62
N PRO A 32 11.27 6.86 1.10
CA PRO A 32 10.04 6.12 1.34
C PRO A 32 9.93 5.77 2.83
N ILE A 33 9.05 6.47 3.54
CA ILE A 33 8.68 6.16 4.93
C ILE A 33 7.30 5.52 4.86
N GLY A 34 7.21 4.21 4.60
CA GLY A 34 5.89 3.61 4.44
C GLY A 34 5.86 2.16 4.00
N PRO A 35 4.66 1.65 3.71
CA PRO A 35 4.48 0.32 3.15
C PRO A 35 5.30 0.13 1.89
N VAL A 36 6.05 -0.97 1.89
CA VAL A 36 6.81 -1.45 0.74
C VAL A 36 6.08 -2.65 0.18
N GLN A 37 6.04 -2.76 -1.15
CA GLN A 37 5.53 -3.94 -1.83
C GLN A 37 6.21 -5.20 -1.26
N SER A 38 5.40 -6.17 -0.83
CA SER A 38 5.93 -7.35 -0.12
C SER A 38 6.86 -8.24 -0.96
N ARG A 39 6.77 -8.15 -2.29
CA ARG A 39 7.57 -8.93 -3.24
C ARG A 39 7.94 -8.08 -4.45
N PRO A 40 9.23 -7.82 -4.73
CA PRO A 40 9.64 -7.13 -5.95
C PRO A 40 9.13 -7.82 -7.20
N TYR A 41 8.72 -7.03 -8.20
CA TYR A 41 8.29 -7.50 -9.51
C TYR A 41 9.39 -7.29 -10.55
N LYS A 42 10.02 -8.37 -11.03
CA LYS A 42 11.01 -8.35 -12.12
C LYS A 42 12.06 -7.24 -11.98
N GLY A 43 12.67 -7.12 -10.80
CA GLY A 43 13.69 -6.09 -10.54
C GLY A 43 13.13 -4.77 -10.04
N TRP A 44 11.80 -4.57 -10.01
CA TRP A 44 11.16 -3.36 -9.50
C TRP A 44 10.59 -3.57 -8.10
N LEU A 45 10.74 -2.55 -7.26
CA LEU A 45 10.11 -2.44 -5.96
C LEU A 45 9.33 -1.12 -5.89
N TYR A 46 8.09 -1.18 -5.42
CA TYR A 46 7.29 0.01 -5.18
C TYR A 46 7.16 0.29 -3.68
N ALA A 47 7.22 1.56 -3.32
CA ALA A 47 7.09 2.01 -1.94
C ALA A 47 6.25 3.28 -1.89
N THR A 48 5.67 3.57 -0.72
CA THR A 48 4.97 4.83 -0.47
C THR A 48 5.63 5.60 0.67
N ASN A 49 5.38 6.89 0.73
CA ASN A 49 5.71 7.71 1.89
C ASN A 49 4.40 8.16 2.57
N ILE A 50 4.24 7.72 3.82
CA ILE A 50 3.04 7.94 4.65
C ILE A 50 2.89 9.40 5.09
N GLN A 51 3.93 10.21 4.98
CA GLN A 51 3.94 11.60 5.43
C GLN A 51 3.50 12.57 4.33
N ASN A 52 3.75 12.23 3.07
CA ASN A 52 3.59 13.16 1.94
C ASN A 52 2.93 12.53 0.70
N ASN A 53 2.41 11.30 0.81
CA ASN A 53 1.64 10.58 -0.21
C ASN A 53 2.37 10.37 -1.55
N TRP A 54 3.69 10.34 -1.53
CA TRP A 54 4.49 9.95 -2.70
C TRP A 54 4.49 8.44 -2.90
N VAL A 55 4.54 8.05 -4.17
CA VAL A 55 4.73 6.67 -4.63
C VAL A 55 6.07 6.63 -5.36
N TYR A 56 6.90 5.65 -5.02
CA TYR A 56 8.26 5.49 -5.55
C TYR A 56 8.38 4.18 -6.31
N LYS A 57 9.11 4.20 -7.41
CA LYS A 57 9.53 3.06 -8.19
C LYS A 57 11.05 2.92 -8.09
N ILE A 58 11.49 1.82 -7.51
CA ILE A 58 12.89 1.56 -7.18
C ILE A 58 13.37 0.38 -8.04
N ASP A 59 14.52 0.55 -8.67
CA ASP A 59 15.23 -0.55 -9.31
C ASP A 59 16.07 -1.29 -8.26
N THR A 60 15.77 -2.56 -8.07
CA THR A 60 16.42 -3.44 -7.09
C THR A 60 17.75 -4.02 -7.57
N GLU A 61 18.07 -3.97 -8.85
CA GLU A 61 19.37 -4.40 -9.37
C GLU A 61 20.46 -3.37 -9.04
N ILE A 62 20.12 -2.08 -9.13
CA ILE A 62 21.03 -0.95 -8.87
C ILE A 62 20.74 -0.22 -7.56
N ASP A 63 19.77 -0.69 -6.77
CA ASP A 63 19.35 -0.12 -5.48
C ASP A 63 19.10 1.40 -5.57
N SER A 64 18.37 1.84 -6.59
CA SER A 64 18.20 3.26 -6.91
C SER A 64 16.75 3.62 -7.22
N LEU A 65 16.35 4.81 -6.78
CA LEU A 65 15.09 5.42 -7.20
C LEU A 65 15.13 5.69 -8.71
N VAL A 66 14.15 5.15 -9.44
CA VAL A 66 14.03 5.35 -10.89
C VAL A 66 12.95 6.36 -11.23
N ASP A 67 11.84 6.34 -10.50
CA ASP A 67 10.73 7.26 -10.71
C ASP A 67 9.94 7.50 -9.43
N SER A 68 9.23 8.61 -9.36
CA SER A 68 8.30 8.91 -8.27
C SER A 68 7.19 9.85 -8.72
N ILE A 69 6.02 9.67 -8.10
CA ILE A 69 4.88 10.55 -8.33
C ILE A 69 4.27 10.99 -6.99
N ASN A 70 3.97 12.28 -6.89
CA ASN A 70 3.08 12.74 -5.83
C ASN A 70 1.65 12.37 -6.22
N SER A 71 0.95 11.65 -5.36
CA SER A 71 -0.42 11.21 -5.65
C SER A 71 -1.42 12.37 -5.80
N GLY A 72 -1.08 13.61 -5.40
CA GLY A 72 -2.00 14.75 -5.41
C GLY A 72 -3.17 14.58 -4.43
N ILE A 73 -3.07 13.63 -3.51
CA ILE A 73 -4.08 13.35 -2.49
C ILE A 73 -3.81 14.25 -1.29
N ASP A 74 -4.89 14.74 -0.67
CA ASP A 74 -4.85 15.54 0.54
C ASP A 74 -3.94 14.90 1.62
N PRO A 75 -3.08 15.67 2.32
CA PRO A 75 -2.17 15.14 3.33
C PRO A 75 -2.83 14.43 4.53
N SER A 76 -4.15 14.57 4.71
CA SER A 76 -4.90 13.81 5.72
C SER A 76 -5.08 12.33 5.37
N TYR A 77 -4.79 11.93 4.13
CA TYR A 77 -4.75 10.53 3.74
C TYR A 77 -3.40 9.91 4.05
N THR A 78 -3.43 8.62 4.33
CA THR A 78 -2.25 7.78 4.53
C THR A 78 -2.30 6.62 3.53
N PRO A 79 -1.23 6.37 2.75
CA PRO A 79 -1.11 5.18 1.93
C PRO A 79 -0.97 3.92 2.79
N GLY A 80 -1.61 2.84 2.35
CA GLY A 80 -1.52 1.51 2.96
C GLY A 80 -0.70 0.53 2.11
N SER A 81 -0.97 -0.77 2.29
CA SER A 81 -0.21 -1.85 1.65
C SER A 81 -0.35 -1.85 0.12
N ILE A 82 0.78 -1.88 -0.56
CA ILE A 82 0.89 -1.87 -2.02
C ILE A 82 0.83 -3.29 -2.57
N ASP A 83 0.15 -3.47 -3.70
CA ASP A 83 0.26 -4.69 -4.50
C ASP A 83 0.44 -4.39 -6.00
N VAL A 84 1.07 -5.31 -6.73
CA VAL A 84 1.35 -5.17 -8.17
C VAL A 84 0.87 -6.41 -8.89
N SER A 85 0.14 -6.19 -9.97
CA SER A 85 -0.31 -7.23 -10.89
C SER A 85 0.84 -8.08 -11.43
N GLN A 86 0.57 -9.36 -11.70
CA GLN A 86 1.59 -10.31 -12.14
C GLN A 86 2.19 -9.97 -13.51
N ASP A 87 1.46 -9.28 -14.38
CA ASP A 87 1.97 -8.78 -15.65
C ASP A 87 2.76 -7.47 -15.49
N GLY A 88 2.68 -6.83 -14.33
CA GLY A 88 3.36 -5.58 -14.01
C GLY A 88 2.78 -4.38 -14.74
N HIS A 89 1.52 -4.44 -15.17
CA HIS A 89 0.81 -3.32 -15.77
C HIS A 89 0.13 -2.44 -14.73
N TYR A 90 -0.33 -3.03 -13.63
CA TYR A 90 -1.10 -2.35 -12.60
C TYR A 90 -0.40 -2.36 -11.24
N LEU A 91 -0.41 -1.21 -10.59
CA LEU A 91 0.02 -0.98 -9.21
C LEU A 91 -1.20 -0.48 -8.42
N ALA A 92 -1.55 -1.15 -7.33
CA ALA A 92 -2.66 -0.77 -6.46
C ALA A 92 -2.13 -0.19 -5.15
N VAL A 93 -2.54 1.03 -4.83
CA VAL A 93 -2.17 1.72 -3.58
C VAL A 93 -3.46 2.13 -2.85
N PRO A 94 -3.75 1.55 -1.68
CA PRO A 94 -4.86 2.00 -0.85
C PRO A 94 -4.49 3.30 -0.14
N TYR A 95 -5.47 4.18 0.01
CA TYR A 95 -5.38 5.41 0.79
C TYR A 95 -6.54 5.45 1.77
N TYR A 96 -6.28 5.96 2.97
CA TYR A 96 -7.31 6.13 3.99
C TYR A 96 -7.12 7.40 4.79
N SER A 97 -8.21 8.04 5.20
CA SER A 97 -8.21 9.20 6.08
C SER A 97 -9.09 8.90 7.29
N ILE A 98 -8.48 8.79 8.47
CA ILE A 98 -9.22 8.63 9.73
C ILE A 98 -10.10 9.85 10.01
N PRO A 99 -9.61 11.11 9.87
CA PRO A 99 -10.44 12.29 10.11
C PRO A 99 -11.66 12.39 9.19
N LEU A 100 -11.54 11.96 7.94
CA LEU A 100 -12.62 12.03 6.95
C LEU A 100 -13.48 10.76 6.91
N ASN A 101 -13.04 9.69 7.59
CA ASN A 101 -13.61 8.34 7.47
C ASN A 101 -13.75 7.88 6.01
N ASP A 102 -12.79 8.28 5.17
CA ASP A 102 -12.78 7.99 3.73
C ASP A 102 -11.61 7.07 3.38
N LYS A 103 -11.77 6.30 2.30
CA LYS A 103 -10.77 5.37 1.79
C LYS A 103 -11.03 5.04 0.32
N PHE A 104 -9.97 4.68 -0.38
CA PHE A 104 -10.06 4.16 -1.73
C PHE A 104 -8.78 3.39 -2.06
N VAL A 105 -8.82 2.63 -3.14
CA VAL A 105 -7.64 2.07 -3.78
C VAL A 105 -7.43 2.82 -5.08
N ARG A 106 -6.28 3.46 -5.22
CA ARG A 106 -5.84 4.03 -6.49
C ARG A 106 -5.08 2.99 -7.29
N ILE A 107 -5.45 2.85 -8.54
CA ILE A 107 -4.74 2.05 -9.53
C ILE A 107 -3.88 2.98 -10.38
N TYR A 108 -2.62 2.62 -10.50
CA TYR A 108 -1.64 3.25 -11.37
C TYR A 108 -1.22 2.30 -12.49
N ASP A 109 -0.82 2.85 -13.62
CA ASP A 109 0.07 2.15 -14.54
C ASP A 109 1.41 1.96 -13.82
N ALA A 110 1.83 0.71 -13.62
CA ALA A 110 3.03 0.44 -12.84
C ALA A 110 4.32 0.91 -13.56
N GLN A 111 4.29 1.09 -14.88
CA GLN A 111 5.45 1.53 -15.63
C GLN A 111 5.64 3.04 -15.60
N SER A 112 4.58 3.79 -15.89
CA SER A 112 4.59 5.26 -15.98
C SER A 112 4.16 5.97 -14.69
N LEU A 113 3.63 5.23 -13.70
CA LEU A 113 2.99 5.76 -12.50
C LEU A 113 1.81 6.71 -12.80
N GLU A 114 1.23 6.65 -14.01
CA GLU A 114 0.03 7.42 -14.34
C GLU A 114 -1.19 6.84 -13.62
N ILE A 115 -2.08 7.71 -13.15
CA ILE A 115 -3.30 7.31 -12.46
C ILE A 115 -4.29 6.74 -13.49
N ILE A 116 -4.78 5.52 -13.24
CA ILE A 116 -5.79 4.85 -14.09
C ILE A 116 -7.19 5.07 -13.51
N ILE A 117 -7.42 4.67 -12.25
CA ILE A 117 -8.74 4.75 -11.62
C ILE A 117 -8.64 4.76 -10.08
N ASP A 118 -9.60 5.41 -9.43
CA ASP A 118 -9.84 5.31 -7.99
C ASP A 118 -11.04 4.39 -7.72
N ILE A 119 -10.83 3.36 -6.92
CA ILE A 119 -11.84 2.39 -6.49
C ILE A 119 -12.22 2.70 -5.04
N ALA A 120 -13.38 3.31 -4.83
CA ALA A 120 -13.84 3.77 -3.52
C ALA A 120 -14.12 2.64 -2.53
N ASP A 121 -14.00 2.92 -1.23
CA ASP A 121 -14.47 2.09 -0.12
C ASP A 121 -13.66 0.84 0.28
N TYR A 122 -12.46 0.63 -0.28
CA TYR A 122 -11.59 -0.52 0.02
C TYR A 122 -10.26 -0.16 0.68
N PHE A 123 -9.61 -1.16 1.28
CA PHE A 123 -8.36 -0.96 2.01
C PHE A 123 -7.25 -1.96 1.66
N PHE A 124 -7.58 -3.20 1.33
CA PHE A 124 -6.58 -4.21 0.96
C PHE A 124 -6.80 -4.65 -0.50
N PRO A 125 -6.01 -4.14 -1.46
CA PRO A 125 -5.96 -4.68 -2.81
C PRO A 125 -5.11 -5.94 -2.86
N ILE A 126 -5.57 -6.96 -3.59
CA ILE A 126 -4.81 -8.17 -3.90
C ILE A 126 -5.04 -8.56 -5.35
N PHE A 127 -4.00 -8.46 -6.19
CA PHE A 127 -4.01 -9.04 -7.53
C PHE A 127 -3.83 -10.56 -7.42
N ILE A 128 -4.65 -11.31 -8.17
CA ILE A 128 -4.60 -12.76 -8.12
C ILE A 128 -3.75 -13.30 -9.27
N THR A 129 -2.64 -13.94 -8.92
CA THR A 129 -1.73 -14.59 -9.87
C THR A 129 -2.48 -15.58 -10.78
N GLY A 130 -2.27 -15.46 -12.09
CA GLY A 130 -2.88 -16.31 -13.11
C GLY A 130 -4.35 -16.03 -13.39
N GLU A 131 -4.93 -15.03 -12.74
CA GLU A 131 -6.32 -14.62 -12.93
C GLU A 131 -6.37 -13.13 -13.30
N ASN A 132 -7.26 -12.75 -14.21
CA ASN A 132 -7.46 -11.35 -14.59
C ASN A 132 -8.41 -10.65 -13.61
N ILE A 133 -8.10 -10.72 -12.31
CA ILE A 133 -8.93 -10.12 -11.25
C ILE A 133 -8.10 -9.41 -10.17
N LEU A 134 -8.73 -8.40 -9.57
CA LEU A 134 -8.31 -7.72 -8.36
C LEU A 134 -9.34 -8.00 -7.25
N LEU A 135 -8.88 -8.45 -6.09
CA LEU A 135 -9.68 -8.48 -4.88
C LEU A 135 -9.50 -7.17 -4.12
N ALA A 136 -10.61 -6.55 -3.72
CA ALA A 136 -10.61 -5.38 -2.86
C ALA A 136 -11.36 -5.71 -1.55
N ILE A 137 -10.65 -5.68 -0.43
CA ILE A 137 -11.13 -6.21 0.85
C ILE A 137 -11.21 -5.08 1.90
N ARG A 138 -12.37 -4.96 2.56
CA ARG A 138 -12.54 -4.19 3.82
C ARG A 138 -13.82 -4.54 4.56
N ASN A 139 -15.01 -4.30 4.00
CA ASN A 139 -16.28 -4.65 4.66
C ASN A 139 -16.90 -5.92 4.07
N GLY A 140 -16.05 -6.74 3.47
CA GLY A 140 -16.43 -7.75 2.51
C GLY A 140 -15.31 -7.98 1.50
N VAL A 141 -15.60 -8.85 0.54
CA VAL A 141 -14.74 -9.18 -0.59
C VAL A 141 -15.40 -8.70 -1.87
N HIS A 142 -14.72 -7.83 -2.59
CA HIS A 142 -15.15 -7.33 -3.89
C HIS A 142 -14.17 -7.81 -4.94
N ILE A 143 -14.69 -8.30 -6.05
CA ILE A 143 -13.90 -8.87 -7.14
C ILE A 143 -14.08 -7.97 -8.36
N TYR A 144 -12.99 -7.42 -8.86
CA TYR A 144 -12.95 -6.59 -10.06
C TYR A 144 -12.25 -7.35 -11.19
N SER A 145 -12.72 -7.18 -12.43
CA SER A 145 -12.01 -7.68 -13.61
C SER A 145 -10.81 -6.80 -13.98
N LEU A 146 -9.86 -7.38 -14.69
CA LEU A 146 -8.79 -6.69 -15.39
C LEU A 146 -8.97 -6.88 -16.90
N PRO A 147 -8.64 -5.87 -17.73
CA PRO A 147 -8.01 -4.58 -17.40
C PRO A 147 -8.98 -3.45 -17.05
N ASP A 148 -10.28 -3.69 -17.10
CA ASP A 148 -11.34 -2.68 -17.10
C ASP A 148 -11.83 -2.28 -15.70
N PHE A 149 -11.42 -2.99 -14.65
CA PHE A 149 -11.83 -2.73 -13.27
C PHE A 149 -13.36 -2.73 -13.08
N THR A 150 -14.08 -3.59 -13.81
CA THR A 150 -15.53 -3.77 -13.63
C THR A 150 -15.80 -4.66 -12.42
N LEU A 151 -16.73 -4.26 -11.55
CA LEU A 151 -17.14 -5.07 -10.40
C LEU A 151 -17.86 -6.35 -10.88
N LEU A 152 -17.26 -7.51 -10.62
CA LEU A 152 -17.79 -8.83 -10.97
C LEU A 152 -18.64 -9.45 -9.86
N SER A 153 -18.29 -9.19 -8.60
CA SER A 153 -18.94 -9.78 -7.43
C SER A 153 -18.64 -8.95 -6.18
N SER A 154 -19.57 -8.94 -5.24
CA SER A 154 -19.38 -8.36 -3.91
C SER A 154 -20.10 -9.21 -2.88
N ASP A 155 -19.39 -9.56 -1.82
CA ASP A 155 -19.95 -10.22 -0.65
C ASP A 155 -19.65 -9.39 0.59
N SER A 156 -20.69 -9.00 1.32
CA SER A 156 -20.56 -8.30 2.61
C SER A 156 -20.38 -9.32 3.73
N ILE A 157 -19.25 -9.23 4.43
CA ILE A 157 -18.85 -10.22 5.45
C ILE A 157 -18.49 -9.50 6.78
N GLY A 158 -18.68 -8.19 6.83
CA GLY A 158 -18.31 -7.34 7.95
C GLY A 158 -16.87 -6.83 7.86
N PRO A 159 -16.43 -6.06 8.88
CA PRO A 159 -15.10 -5.47 8.93
C PRO A 159 -14.02 -6.54 8.88
N SER A 160 -13.24 -6.49 7.81
CA SER A 160 -12.24 -7.44 7.37
C SER A 160 -10.87 -6.76 7.42
N LEU A 161 -9.91 -7.46 8.01
CA LEU A 161 -8.54 -7.03 8.25
C LEU A 161 -7.56 -8.10 7.77
N PHE A 162 -6.38 -7.65 7.35
CA PHE A 162 -5.19 -8.47 7.13
C PHE A 162 -5.45 -9.75 6.31
N PRO A 163 -5.87 -9.62 5.04
CA PRO A 163 -6.10 -10.78 4.20
C PRO A 163 -4.80 -11.54 3.91
N VAL A 164 -4.88 -12.87 3.90
CA VAL A 164 -3.79 -13.78 3.57
C VAL A 164 -4.21 -14.66 2.40
N LEU A 165 -3.52 -14.52 1.27
CA LEU A 165 -3.80 -15.27 0.05
C LEU A 165 -3.21 -16.69 0.10
N TYR A 166 -4.03 -17.69 -0.21
CA TYR A 166 -3.64 -19.09 -0.40
C TYR A 166 -4.06 -19.59 -1.78
N GLU A 167 -3.27 -19.20 -2.79
CA GLU A 167 -3.55 -19.42 -4.22
C GLU A 167 -3.79 -20.88 -4.58
N LYS A 168 -3.04 -21.82 -3.98
CA LYS A 168 -3.14 -23.27 -4.29
C LYS A 168 -4.54 -23.85 -4.09
N LYS A 169 -5.34 -23.25 -3.20
CA LYS A 169 -6.73 -23.66 -2.95
C LYS A 169 -7.74 -22.60 -3.37
N HIS A 170 -7.30 -21.54 -4.03
CA HIS A 170 -8.13 -20.40 -4.42
C HIS A 170 -8.80 -19.70 -3.23
N LEU A 171 -8.12 -19.66 -2.09
CA LEU A 171 -8.66 -19.10 -0.87
C LEU A 171 -7.98 -17.78 -0.51
N VAL A 172 -8.75 -16.85 0.05
CA VAL A 172 -8.23 -15.79 0.90
C VAL A 172 -8.73 -16.02 2.32
N TYR A 173 -7.81 -16.07 3.26
CA TYR A 173 -8.12 -16.08 4.69
C TYR A 173 -8.19 -14.64 5.18
N ILE A 174 -9.27 -14.29 5.86
CA ILE A 174 -9.55 -12.91 6.24
C ILE A 174 -9.92 -12.89 7.72
N LEU A 175 -9.17 -12.10 8.50
CA LEU A 175 -9.50 -11.83 9.89
C LEU A 175 -10.66 -10.82 9.91
N SER A 176 -11.67 -11.06 10.71
CA SER A 176 -12.88 -10.24 10.75
C SER A 176 -13.37 -10.08 12.18
N MET A 177 -14.16 -9.05 12.40
CA MET A 177 -14.75 -8.75 13.71
C MET A 177 -16.25 -8.46 13.62
N VAL A 178 -16.97 -8.78 14.69
CA VAL A 178 -18.37 -8.40 14.91
C VAL A 178 -18.38 -7.19 15.84
N GLY A 179 -19.01 -6.08 15.40
CA GLY A 179 -19.11 -4.85 16.18
C GLY A 179 -17.81 -4.02 16.21
N TYR A 180 -17.74 -2.96 15.39
CA TYR A 180 -16.53 -2.13 15.20
C TYR A 180 -16.06 -1.41 16.48
N THR A 181 -16.97 -1.13 17.42
CA THR A 181 -16.68 -0.33 18.62
C THR A 181 -16.40 -1.16 19.87
N ASN A 182 -16.96 -2.36 19.96
CA ASN A 182 -16.89 -3.20 21.15
C ASN A 182 -16.19 -4.55 20.92
N THR A 183 -15.92 -4.92 19.65
CA THR A 183 -15.34 -6.22 19.24
C THR A 183 -16.00 -7.38 19.98
N ASP A 184 -17.27 -7.62 19.70
CA ASP A 184 -18.08 -8.66 20.34
C ASP A 184 -17.53 -10.06 20.04
N SER A 185 -17.03 -10.26 18.81
CA SER A 185 -16.35 -11.49 18.41
C SER A 185 -15.29 -11.21 17.35
N THR A 186 -14.20 -11.98 17.35
CA THR A 186 -13.17 -11.98 16.29
C THR A 186 -13.11 -13.37 15.67
N PHE A 187 -13.11 -13.45 14.34
CA PHE A 187 -13.11 -14.70 13.60
C PHE A 187 -12.22 -14.64 12.35
N LEU A 188 -11.65 -15.78 11.97
CA LEU A 188 -11.08 -16.00 10.65
C LEU A 188 -12.16 -16.59 9.75
N TYR A 189 -12.27 -16.13 8.52
CA TYR A 189 -13.02 -16.87 7.50
C TYR A 189 -12.17 -17.13 6.27
N ALA A 190 -12.48 -18.21 5.57
CA ALA A 190 -11.90 -18.54 4.28
C ALA A 190 -12.91 -18.23 3.18
N TYR A 191 -12.48 -17.44 2.19
CA TYR A 191 -13.27 -17.08 1.03
C TYR A 191 -12.66 -17.72 -0.23
N ASP A 192 -13.45 -18.54 -0.94
CA ASP A 192 -13.05 -19.07 -2.24
C ASP A 192 -13.38 -18.05 -3.32
N TYR A 193 -12.35 -17.41 -3.88
CA TYR A 193 -12.52 -16.32 -4.85
C TYR A 193 -12.93 -16.81 -6.24
N LYS A 194 -12.77 -18.10 -6.56
CA LYS A 194 -13.26 -18.68 -7.82
C LYS A 194 -14.73 -19.04 -7.72
N GLN A 195 -15.12 -19.66 -6.61
CA GLN A 195 -16.51 -20.04 -6.36
C GLN A 195 -17.35 -18.89 -5.78
N ARG A 196 -16.70 -17.78 -5.41
CA ARG A 196 -17.32 -16.56 -4.88
C ARG A 196 -18.18 -16.84 -3.65
N LYS A 197 -17.60 -17.57 -2.69
CA LYS A 197 -18.33 -17.97 -1.48
C LYS A 197 -17.42 -18.19 -0.28
N LYS A 198 -17.98 -17.99 0.92
CA LYS A 198 -17.35 -18.41 2.17
C LYS A 198 -17.35 -19.93 2.26
N VAL A 199 -16.19 -20.52 2.56
CA VAL A 199 -16.03 -21.98 2.69
C VAL A 199 -15.75 -22.44 4.12
N GLY A 200 -15.40 -21.53 5.03
CA GLY A 200 -15.18 -21.84 6.44
C GLY A 200 -15.09 -20.59 7.31
N GLN A 201 -15.35 -20.76 8.61
CA GLN A 201 -15.25 -19.71 9.62
C GLN A 201 -14.85 -20.29 10.97
N TRP A 202 -13.94 -19.63 11.67
CA TRP A 202 -13.37 -20.04 12.95
C TRP A 202 -13.32 -18.84 13.90
N PHE A 203 -13.99 -18.93 15.04
CA PHE A 203 -13.99 -17.87 16.05
C PHE A 203 -12.79 -18.04 17.00
N PHE A 204 -12.13 -16.93 17.35
CA PHE A 204 -11.01 -16.90 18.29
C PHE A 204 -11.38 -16.28 19.63
N SER A 205 -12.33 -15.35 19.60
CA SER A 205 -12.91 -14.72 20.78
C SER A 205 -14.37 -14.50 20.44
N ASP A 206 -15.26 -15.04 21.26
CA ASP A 206 -16.69 -14.78 21.19
C ASP A 206 -17.15 -14.39 22.60
N SER A 207 -17.59 -13.15 22.76
CA SER A 207 -18.17 -12.66 24.03
C SER A 207 -19.36 -13.49 24.51
N LYS A 208 -19.97 -14.28 23.62
CA LYS A 208 -21.05 -15.22 23.94
C LYS A 208 -20.59 -16.55 24.53
N ASP A 209 -19.31 -16.91 24.39
CA ASP A 209 -18.74 -18.15 24.95
C ASP A 209 -18.29 -17.98 26.42
N SER A 210 -18.30 -16.75 26.95
CA SER A 210 -17.92 -16.41 28.33
C SER A 210 -19.03 -16.60 29.39
N LEU A 211 -19.94 -17.58 29.20
CA LEU A 211 -20.99 -17.93 30.17
C LEU A 211 -20.55 -19.03 31.15
#